data_AF-A0A438WI22-F1
#
_entry.id   AF-A0A438WI22-F1
#
_cell.length_a   1.000
_cell.length_b   1.000
_cell.length_c   1.000
_cell.angle_alpha   90.00
_cell.angle_beta   90.00
_cell.angle_gamma   90.00
#
_symmetry.space_group_name_H-M   'P 1'
#
loop_
_entity.id
_entity.type
_entity.pdbx_description
1 polymer ?
#
loop_
_entity_poly.entity_id
_entity_poly.type
_entity_poly.pdbx_seq_one_letter_code
_entity_poly.pdbx_strand_id
1 'polypeptide(L)'
;YSTQGLNTAKWLSEEFLLDVPGKETEAYAQACKEAEVYGVFSIMERNPDSNKNPYNTAIIINPQGEIILKYRKLFPWNPIEPWYPGDLGMPVCEGPGGSKLAVCICHDGMIPELAREAAYKGCNVYIRISGYSTQVNDQ
;
A
#
# COMPACT_ATOMS: atom_id res chain seq x y z
N TYR A 1 1.91 6.86 3.01
CA TYR A 1 2.10 7.81 4.12
C TYR A 1 1.07 8.94 4.17
N SER A 2 0.13 9.03 3.23
CA SER A 2 -0.88 10.10 3.27
C SER A 2 -1.79 10.05 4.51
N THR A 3 -2.09 8.85 5.03
CA THR A 3 -2.96 8.68 6.21
C THR A 3 -2.26 9.06 7.53
N GLN A 4 -1.09 8.50 7.82
CA GLN A 4 -0.41 8.68 9.12
C GLN A 4 0.77 9.65 9.10
N GLY A 5 1.10 10.23 7.95
CA GLY A 5 2.29 11.07 7.80
C GLY A 5 3.60 10.29 8.02
N LEU A 6 4.65 11.01 8.37
CA LEU A 6 6.04 10.53 8.42
C LEU A 6 6.76 10.97 9.71
N ASN A 7 6.08 10.85 10.85
CA ASN A 7 6.69 11.10 12.15
C ASN A 7 7.51 9.88 12.59
N THR A 8 8.81 9.86 12.24
CA THR A 8 9.71 8.73 12.52
C THR A 8 9.91 8.43 14.01
N ALA A 9 9.61 9.39 14.89
CA ALA A 9 9.65 9.19 16.33
C ALA A 9 8.41 8.45 16.87
N LYS A 10 7.32 8.39 16.09
CA LYS A 10 6.03 7.84 16.55
C LYS A 10 5.45 6.74 15.68
N TRP A 11 5.93 6.56 14.45
CA TRP A 11 5.32 5.67 13.44
C TRP A 11 5.24 4.17 13.81
N LEU A 12 5.81 3.74 14.93
CA LEU A 12 5.72 2.38 15.48
C LEU A 12 4.83 2.29 16.74
N SER A 13 4.30 3.41 17.25
CA SER A 13 3.42 3.39 18.42
C SER A 13 2.03 2.87 18.04
N GLU A 14 1.36 2.22 18.98
CA GLU A 14 -0.02 1.74 18.79
C GLU A 14 -1.00 2.84 18.35
N GLU A 15 -0.77 4.09 18.78
CA GLU A 15 -1.55 5.27 18.38
C GLU A 15 -1.45 5.55 16.87
N PHE A 16 -0.33 5.23 16.24
CA PHE A 16 -0.05 5.50 14.83
C PHE A 16 -0.42 4.33 13.90
N LEU A 17 -0.70 3.15 14.45
CA LEU A 17 -0.96 1.92 13.69
C LEU A 17 -2.45 1.63 13.61
N LEU A 18 -2.89 1.25 12.41
CA LEU A 18 -4.29 0.94 12.12
C LEU A 18 -4.43 -0.53 11.69
N ASP A 19 -5.63 -1.08 11.82
CA ASP A 19 -5.96 -2.40 11.28
C ASP A 19 -6.46 -2.29 9.84
N VAL A 20 -6.25 -3.34 9.05
CA VAL A 20 -6.71 -3.42 7.65
C VAL A 20 -7.34 -4.80 7.40
N PRO A 21 -8.67 -4.92 7.27
CA PRO A 21 -9.67 -3.85 7.38
C PRO A 21 -9.84 -3.33 8.82
N GLY A 22 -10.38 -2.11 8.94
CA GLY A 22 -10.68 -1.41 10.19
C GLY A 22 -11.52 -0.15 9.94
N LYS A 23 -11.93 0.54 11.01
CA LYS A 23 -12.84 1.71 10.96
C LYS A 23 -12.36 2.82 10.02
N GLU A 24 -11.06 3.04 9.89
CA GLU A 24 -10.49 4.03 8.97
C GLU A 24 -10.64 3.60 7.51
N THR A 25 -10.43 2.31 7.20
CA THR A 25 -10.64 1.79 5.86
C THR A 25 -12.12 1.72 5.48
N GLU A 26 -13.02 1.57 6.46
CA GLU A 26 -14.47 1.70 6.25
C GLU A 26 -14.87 3.13 5.88
N ALA A 27 -14.24 4.14 6.48
CA ALA A 27 -14.46 5.53 6.08
C ALA A 27 -13.99 5.80 4.64
N TYR A 28 -12.84 5.23 4.23
CA TYR A 28 -12.41 5.29 2.83
C TYR A 28 -13.35 4.54 1.90
N ALA A 29 -13.85 3.37 2.32
CA ALA A 29 -14.83 2.59 1.58
C ALA A 29 -16.11 3.37 1.32
N GLN A 30 -16.65 4.01 2.36
CA GLN A 30 -17.84 4.82 2.26
C GLN A 30 -17.63 5.99 1.28
N ALA A 31 -16.48 6.69 1.36
CA ALA A 31 -16.16 7.77 0.44
C ALA A 31 -16.01 7.29 -1.03
N CYS A 32 -15.38 6.14 -1.26
CA CYS A 32 -15.27 5.56 -2.60
C CYS A 32 -16.64 5.17 -3.17
N LYS A 33 -17.52 4.64 -2.32
CA LYS A 33 -18.88 4.26 -2.69
C LYS A 33 -19.74 5.47 -3.03
N GLU A 34 -19.69 6.51 -2.22
CA GLU A 34 -20.45 7.75 -2.44
C GLU A 34 -20.02 8.48 -3.71
N ALA A 35 -18.72 8.46 -4.03
CA ALA A 35 -18.17 9.09 -5.22
C ALA A 35 -18.15 8.18 -6.46
N GLU A 36 -18.54 6.91 -6.32
CA GLU A 36 -18.48 5.88 -7.37
C GLU A 36 -17.10 5.74 -8.03
N VAL A 37 -16.04 5.77 -7.21
CA VAL A 37 -14.64 5.71 -7.68
C VAL A 37 -13.88 4.52 -7.14
N TYR A 38 -12.80 4.16 -7.84
CA TYR A 38 -11.73 3.35 -7.27
C TYR A 38 -10.79 4.26 -6.46
N GLY A 39 -10.42 3.86 -5.25
CA GLY A 39 -9.51 4.61 -4.39
C GLY A 39 -8.29 3.79 -4.00
N VAL A 40 -7.10 4.40 -4.04
CA VAL A 40 -5.84 3.80 -3.57
C VAL A 40 -5.37 4.52 -2.32
N PHE A 41 -5.22 3.80 -1.22
CA PHE A 41 -4.89 4.38 0.09
C PHE A 41 -3.67 3.69 0.70
N SER A 42 -2.95 4.42 1.57
CA SER A 42 -1.76 3.93 2.25
C SER A 42 -1.97 3.96 3.75
N ILE A 43 -1.79 2.81 4.40
CA ILE A 43 -1.97 2.61 5.84
C ILE A 43 -0.73 1.93 6.41
N MET A 44 -0.17 2.46 7.50
CA MET A 44 0.77 1.69 8.33
C MET A 44 -0.05 0.71 9.18
N GLU A 45 0.09 -0.57 8.88
CA GLU A 45 -0.81 -1.64 9.34
C GLU A 45 -0.20 -2.36 10.54
N ARG A 46 -0.98 -2.47 11.63
CA ARG A 46 -0.62 -3.30 12.79
C ARG A 46 -0.39 -4.75 12.36
N ASN A 47 0.74 -5.32 12.80
CA ASN A 47 1.01 -6.73 12.54
C ASN A 47 0.16 -7.61 13.47
N PRO A 48 -0.59 -8.60 12.96
CA PRO A 48 -1.30 -9.56 13.83
C PRO A 48 -0.34 -10.40 14.69
N ASP A 49 0.90 -10.59 14.25
CA ASP A 49 1.97 -11.17 15.07
C ASP A 49 2.65 -10.07 15.87
N SER A 50 2.34 -9.99 17.17
CA SER A 50 2.86 -8.98 18.08
C SER A 50 4.38 -9.03 18.30
N ASN A 51 5.05 -10.09 17.81
CA ASN A 51 6.52 -10.20 17.85
C ASN A 51 7.20 -9.59 16.62
N LYS A 52 6.43 -9.05 15.67
CA LYS A 52 6.95 -8.46 14.42
C LYS A 52 6.53 -7.01 14.29
N ASN A 53 7.36 -6.24 13.61
CA ASN A 53 7.05 -4.85 13.27
C ASN A 53 5.79 -4.76 12.38
N PRO A 54 5.10 -3.60 12.38
CA PRO A 54 3.98 -3.31 11.47
C PRO A 54 4.39 -3.35 10.00
N TYR A 55 3.39 -3.48 9.13
CA TYR A 55 3.56 -3.42 7.68
C TYR A 55 3.32 -2.00 7.15
N ASN A 56 3.92 -1.68 6.01
CA ASN A 56 3.49 -0.55 5.18
C ASN A 56 2.56 -1.09 4.11
N THR A 57 1.28 -0.73 4.18
CA THR A 57 0.21 -1.37 3.40
C THR A 57 -0.44 -0.38 2.45
N ALA A 58 -0.74 -0.84 1.24
CA ALA A 58 -1.60 -0.18 0.28
C ALA A 58 -2.87 -1.01 0.07
N ILE A 59 -4.00 -0.34 -0.09
CA ILE A 59 -5.27 -0.97 -0.47
C ILE A 59 -5.85 -0.29 -1.70
N ILE A 60 -6.57 -1.07 -2.51
CA ILE A 60 -7.47 -0.55 -3.55
C ILE A 60 -8.89 -0.89 -3.15
N ILE A 61 -9.74 0.13 -3.13
CA ILE A 61 -11.17 0.04 -2.86
C ILE A 61 -11.93 0.28 -4.16
N ASN A 62 -12.96 -0.51 -4.45
CA ASN A 62 -13.81 -0.35 -5.64
C ASN A 62 -14.98 0.64 -5.41
N PRO A 63 -15.75 1.00 -6.47
CA PRO A 63 -16.93 1.87 -6.35
C PRO A 63 -18.08 1.30 -5.50
N GLN A 64 -18.01 0.03 -5.09
CA GLN A 64 -18.98 -0.60 -4.19
C GLN A 64 -18.59 -0.45 -2.71
N GLY A 65 -17.38 0.08 -2.43
CA GLY A 65 -16.82 0.21 -1.09
C GLY A 65 -16.09 -1.05 -0.61
N GLU A 66 -15.69 -1.95 -1.50
CA GLU A 66 -15.01 -3.19 -1.16
C GLU A 66 -13.51 -3.06 -1.36
N ILE A 67 -12.71 -3.51 -0.39
CA ILE A 67 -11.25 -3.66 -0.57
C ILE A 67 -11.02 -4.84 -1.51
N ILE A 68 -10.67 -4.55 -2.77
CA ILE A 68 -10.43 -5.56 -3.81
C ILE A 68 -8.96 -5.91 -3.98
N LEU A 69 -8.06 -5.16 -3.35
CA LEU A 69 -6.63 -5.45 -3.30
C LEU A 69 -6.03 -4.95 -1.99
N LYS A 70 -5.22 -5.79 -1.34
CA LYS A 70 -4.37 -5.43 -0.20
C LYS A 70 -2.94 -5.87 -0.49
N TYR A 71 -2.01 -4.94 -0.41
CA TYR A 71 -0.58 -5.15 -0.67
C TYR A 71 0.24 -4.63 0.50
N ARG A 72 1.14 -5.45 1.03
CA ARG A 72 2.13 -5.05 2.05
C ARG A 72 3.48 -4.88 1.34
N LYS A 73 4.13 -3.73 1.53
CA LYS A 73 5.39 -3.34 0.90
C LYS A 73 6.43 -4.46 1.02
N LEU A 74 6.82 -5.04 -0.11
CA LEU A 74 7.79 -6.14 -0.12
C LEU A 74 9.21 -5.67 0.18
N PHE A 75 9.56 -4.46 -0.29
CA PHE A 75 10.90 -3.90 -0.13
C PHE A 75 10.84 -2.60 0.70
N PRO A 76 10.74 -2.68 2.04
CA PRO A 76 10.96 -1.54 2.93
C PRO A 76 12.25 -0.80 2.57
N TRP A 77 12.22 0.52 2.66
CA TRP A 77 13.36 1.35 2.31
C TRP A 77 14.39 1.35 3.43
N ASN A 78 15.25 0.36 3.40
CA ASN A 78 16.31 0.22 4.38
C ASN A 78 17.46 1.21 4.09
N PRO A 79 18.14 1.73 5.12
CA PRO A 79 17.97 1.41 6.55
C PRO A 79 16.95 2.29 7.30
N ILE A 80 16.24 3.20 6.62
CA ILE A 80 15.41 4.21 7.29
C ILE A 80 14.06 3.70 7.77
N GLU A 81 13.41 2.80 7.03
CA GLU A 81 12.08 2.30 7.35
C GLU A 81 12.13 1.05 8.26
N PRO A 82 11.33 0.98 9.34
CA PRO A 82 11.27 -0.17 10.23
C PRO A 82 10.18 -1.19 9.85
N TRP A 83 9.49 -1.00 8.72
CA TRP A 83 8.37 -1.84 8.32
C TRP A 83 8.81 -3.28 8.09
N TYR A 84 8.00 -4.23 8.55
CA TYR A 84 8.25 -5.64 8.27
C TYR A 84 8.06 -5.92 6.76
N PRO A 85 8.91 -6.74 6.12
CA PRO A 85 8.76 -7.08 4.71
C PRO A 85 7.43 -7.78 4.46
N GLY A 86 6.72 -7.34 3.42
CA GLY A 86 5.39 -7.85 3.10
C GLY A 86 5.35 -9.35 2.77
N ASP A 87 4.19 -9.95 3.01
CA ASP A 87 3.95 -11.39 2.97
C ASP A 87 2.81 -11.80 2.00
N LEU A 88 2.25 -10.84 1.24
CA LEU A 88 1.10 -11.07 0.35
C LEU A 88 1.49 -11.24 -1.13
N GLY A 89 2.80 -11.21 -1.44
CA GLY A 89 3.30 -11.14 -2.81
C GLY A 89 2.85 -9.84 -3.52
N MET A 90 2.79 -9.87 -4.86
CA MET A 90 2.35 -8.74 -5.69
C MET A 90 0.97 -9.02 -6.29
N PRO A 91 -0.15 -8.69 -5.61
CA PRO A 91 -1.49 -8.98 -6.10
C PRO A 91 -1.88 -8.11 -7.30
N VAL A 92 -2.85 -8.59 -8.07
CA VAL A 92 -3.48 -7.88 -9.20
C VAL A 92 -5.00 -7.97 -9.00
N CYS A 93 -5.73 -6.87 -9.21
CA CYS A 93 -7.19 -6.85 -9.18
C CYS A 93 -7.76 -6.30 -10.48
N GLU A 94 -9.03 -6.59 -10.77
CA GLU A 94 -9.75 -5.93 -11.86
C GLU A 94 -10.03 -4.46 -11.49
N GLY A 95 -9.97 -3.58 -12.48
CA GLY A 95 -10.18 -2.14 -12.33
C GLY A 95 -11.10 -1.56 -13.42
N PRO A 96 -11.23 -0.23 -13.49
CA PRO A 96 -12.10 0.41 -14.46
C PRO A 96 -11.62 0.18 -15.89
N GLY A 97 -12.54 0.14 -16.86
CA GLY A 97 -12.20 0.11 -18.29
C GLY A 97 -11.40 -1.11 -18.75
N GLY A 98 -11.54 -2.26 -18.08
CA GLY A 98 -10.78 -3.48 -18.40
C GLY A 98 -9.33 -3.44 -17.93
N SER A 99 -8.99 -2.52 -17.02
CA SER A 99 -7.67 -2.49 -16.39
C SER A 99 -7.51 -3.65 -15.41
N LYS A 100 -6.28 -4.14 -15.31
CA LYS A 100 -5.80 -5.02 -14.25
C LYS A 100 -4.77 -4.23 -13.46
N LEU A 101 -5.14 -3.83 -12.26
CA LEU A 101 -4.38 -2.94 -11.39
C LEU A 101 -3.49 -3.74 -10.46
N ALA A 102 -2.25 -3.30 -10.32
CA ALA A 102 -1.40 -3.66 -9.19
C ALA A 102 -0.81 -2.39 -8.59
N VAL A 103 -0.49 -2.43 -7.30
CA VAL A 103 0.09 -1.30 -6.59
C VAL A 103 1.39 -1.71 -5.93
N CYS A 104 2.41 -0.88 -6.09
CA CYS A 104 3.66 -0.95 -5.35
C CYS A 104 3.90 0.34 -4.57
N ILE A 105 4.79 0.28 -3.58
CA ILE A 105 5.01 1.36 -2.64
C ILE A 105 6.45 1.84 -2.72
N CYS A 106 6.66 3.10 -3.11
CA CYS A 106 7.92 3.82 -2.99
C CYS A 106 9.14 3.05 -3.52
N HIS A 107 10.01 2.54 -2.63
CA HIS A 107 11.25 1.81 -2.95
C HIS A 107 11.02 0.54 -3.77
N ASP A 108 9.85 -0.09 -3.65
CA ASP A 108 9.44 -1.22 -4.49
C ASP A 108 9.62 -0.93 -5.99
N GLY A 109 9.34 0.31 -6.42
CA GLY A 109 9.47 0.73 -7.82
C GLY A 109 10.90 0.80 -8.33
N MET A 110 11.91 0.61 -7.47
CA MET A 110 13.32 0.48 -7.85
C MET A 110 13.70 -0.98 -8.15
N ILE A 111 12.83 -1.95 -7.85
CA ILE A 111 13.06 -3.38 -8.09
C ILE A 111 12.35 -3.76 -9.40
N PRO A 112 13.07 -3.84 -10.54
CA PRO A 112 12.43 -4.08 -11.84
C PRO A 112 11.72 -5.44 -11.89
N GLU A 113 12.19 -6.43 -11.13
CA GLU A 113 11.56 -7.74 -10.99
C GLU A 113 10.15 -7.64 -10.41
N LEU A 114 9.88 -6.64 -9.57
CA LEU A 114 8.56 -6.48 -8.97
C LEU A 114 7.53 -5.90 -9.96
N ALA A 115 7.96 -4.99 -10.84
CA ALA A 115 7.14 -4.56 -11.97
C ALA A 115 6.91 -5.71 -12.95
N ARG A 116 7.93 -6.55 -13.17
CA ARG A 116 7.82 -7.76 -13.99
C ARG A 116 6.81 -8.75 -13.41
N GLU A 117 6.83 -8.98 -12.10
CA GLU A 117 5.90 -9.87 -11.40
C GLU A 117 4.45 -9.39 -11.54
N ALA A 118 4.21 -8.09 -11.36
CA ALA A 118 2.87 -7.52 -11.59
C ALA A 118 2.40 -7.78 -13.03
N ALA A 119 3.24 -7.49 -14.02
CA ALA A 119 2.93 -7.72 -15.43
C ALA A 119 2.72 -9.21 -15.73
N TYR A 120 3.52 -10.11 -15.14
CA TYR A 120 3.39 -11.56 -15.27
C TYR A 120 2.03 -12.06 -14.79
N LYS A 121 1.50 -11.46 -13.72
CA LYS A 121 0.15 -11.73 -13.20
C LYS A 121 -0.97 -11.01 -13.96
N GLY A 122 -0.65 -10.35 -15.08
CA GLY A 122 -1.61 -9.71 -15.98
C GLY A 122 -1.85 -8.23 -15.73
N CYS A 123 -1.14 -7.58 -14.80
CA CYS A 123 -1.24 -6.14 -14.58
C CYS A 123 -0.97 -5.37 -15.88
N ASN A 124 -1.88 -4.47 -16.26
CA ASN A 124 -1.71 -3.56 -17.39
C ASN A 124 -1.68 -2.07 -16.97
N VAL A 125 -1.99 -1.77 -15.70
CA VAL A 125 -1.80 -0.45 -15.08
C VAL A 125 -1.10 -0.64 -13.74
N TYR A 126 0.19 -0.29 -13.69
CA TYR A 126 1.02 -0.45 -12.49
C TYR A 126 1.12 0.86 -11.72
N ILE A 127 0.52 0.89 -10.53
CA ILE A 127 0.41 2.09 -9.69
C ILE A 127 1.58 2.12 -8.72
N ARG A 128 2.31 3.24 -8.67
CA ARG A 128 3.34 3.50 -7.66
C ARG A 128 2.93 4.66 -6.78
N ILE A 129 2.66 4.40 -5.50
CA ILE A 129 2.44 5.46 -4.50
C ILE A 129 3.75 5.73 -3.74
N SER A 130 4.12 6.99 -3.52
CA SER A 130 5.39 7.36 -2.86
C SER A 130 5.21 8.45 -1.80
N GLY A 131 6.03 8.41 -0.75
CA GLY A 131 6.11 9.47 0.27
C GLY A 131 7.35 10.37 0.16
N TYR A 132 8.38 9.92 -0.56
CA TYR A 132 9.61 10.69 -0.82
C TYR A 132 10.19 10.23 -2.16
N SER A 133 10.35 11.16 -3.12
CA SER A 133 10.98 10.86 -4.42
C SER A 133 11.93 11.96 -4.90
N THR A 134 12.18 13.00 -4.10
CA THR A 134 12.87 14.21 -4.56
C THR A 134 14.39 14.16 -4.47
N GLN A 135 15.00 13.19 -3.77
CA GLN A 135 16.46 13.11 -3.57
C GLN A 135 17.10 11.80 -4.05
N VAL A 136 16.38 10.94 -4.78
CA VAL A 136 16.89 9.61 -5.19
C VAL A 136 17.88 9.65 -6.37
N ASN A 137 18.13 10.81 -6.97
CA ASN A 137 19.13 10.95 -8.05
C ASN A 137 20.57 11.20 -7.54
N ASP A 138 20.74 11.51 -6.24
CA ASP A 138 22.03 11.87 -5.65
C ASP A 138 22.63 10.74 -4.79
N GLN A 139 22.16 9.49 -4.95
CA GLN A 139 22.67 8.29 -4.27
C GLN A 139 23.27 7.30 -5.27
#